data_AF-A0A0F9H364-F1
#
_entry.id   AF-A0A0F9H364-F1
#
_cell.length_a   1.000
_cell.length_b   1.000
_cell.length_c   1.000
_cell.angle_alpha   90.00
_cell.angle_beta   90.00
_cell.angle_gamma   90.00
#
_symmetry.space_group_name_H-M   'P 1'
#
loop_
_entity.id
_entity.type
_entity.pdbx_description
1 polymer ?
#
loop_
_entity_poly.entity_id
_entity_poly.type
_entity_poly.pdbx_seq_one_letter_code
_entity_poly.pdbx_strand_id
1 'polypeptide(L)'
;MAKILKIPKKIIERTPSAGLWDGQTDEGEIGISYDELDEIIFRLDYGLDMSELNQENVKKVKKMMRSAEHKSKMPPIYKILE
;
A
#
# COMPACT_ATOMS: atom_id res chain seq x y z
N MET A 1 8.90 -13.88 -0.27
CA MET A 1 8.35 -15.12 -0.89
C MET A 1 8.97 -15.44 -2.26
N ALA A 2 8.99 -14.52 -3.23
CA ALA A 2 9.39 -14.80 -4.63
C ALA A 2 10.74 -15.53 -4.83
N LYS A 3 11.76 -15.20 -4.03
CA LYS A 3 13.07 -15.89 -4.04
C LYS A 3 12.96 -17.39 -3.73
N ILE A 4 12.13 -17.75 -2.74
CA ILE A 4 11.89 -19.15 -2.33
C ILE A 4 11.18 -19.92 -3.44
N LEU A 5 10.23 -19.27 -4.11
CA LEU A 5 9.49 -19.83 -5.25
C LEU A 5 10.32 -19.88 -6.55
N LYS A 6 11.60 -19.51 -6.51
CA LYS A 6 12.53 -19.50 -7.66
C LYS A 6 12.00 -18.68 -8.85
N ILE A 7 11.28 -17.59 -8.58
CA ILE A 7 10.87 -16.64 -9.62
C ILE A 7 12.12 -16.04 -10.28
N PRO A 8 12.15 -15.86 -11.61
CA PRO A 8 13.29 -15.26 -12.30
C PRO A 8 13.74 -13.94 -11.69
N LYS A 9 15.07 -13.79 -11.52
CA LYS A 9 15.70 -12.60 -10.91
C LYS A 9 15.26 -11.29 -11.58
N LYS A 10 15.15 -11.29 -12.92
CA LYS A 10 14.66 -10.15 -13.72
C LYS A 10 13.27 -9.67 -13.30
N ILE A 11 12.40 -10.55 -12.79
CA ILE A 11 11.05 -10.18 -12.32
C ILE A 11 11.13 -9.63 -10.91
N ILE A 12 11.90 -10.27 -10.02
CA ILE A 12 12.05 -9.86 -8.61
C ILE A 12 12.68 -8.48 -8.49
N GLU A 13 13.68 -8.18 -9.32
CA GLU A 13 14.44 -6.92 -9.28
C GLU A 13 13.87 -5.82 -10.17
N ARG A 14 12.80 -6.12 -10.92
CA ARG A 14 12.15 -5.09 -11.72
C ARG A 14 11.54 -4.05 -10.78
N THR A 15 11.80 -2.77 -11.04
CA THR A 15 11.14 -1.67 -10.34
C THR A 15 9.62 -1.85 -10.38
N PRO A 16 8.92 -1.85 -9.23
CA PRO A 16 7.48 -1.99 -9.18
C PRO A 16 6.77 -0.90 -10.01
N SER A 17 5.79 -1.34 -10.81
CA SER A 17 5.04 -0.50 -11.74
C SER A 17 3.75 -1.20 -12.15
N ALA A 18 2.62 -0.49 -12.10
CA ALA A 18 1.34 -0.96 -12.66
C ALA A 18 1.31 -1.01 -14.20
N GLY A 19 2.26 -0.35 -14.88
CA GLY A 19 2.38 -0.35 -16.34
C GLY A 19 1.25 0.35 -17.10
N LEU A 20 0.61 1.35 -16.48
CA LEU A 20 -0.50 2.10 -17.08
C LEU A 20 -0.02 3.16 -18.09
N TRP A 21 1.20 3.66 -17.95
CA TRP A 21 1.87 4.56 -18.90
C TRP A 21 3.40 4.46 -18.80
N ASP A 22 4.10 5.01 -19.78
CA ASP A 22 5.56 4.98 -19.85
C ASP A 22 6.22 5.75 -18.69
N GLY A 23 7.22 5.12 -18.07
CA GLY A 23 7.95 5.71 -16.95
C GLY A 23 7.24 5.67 -15.60
N GLN A 24 6.06 5.04 -15.51
CA GLN A 24 5.35 4.86 -14.24
C GLN A 24 6.17 3.99 -13.27
N THR A 25 6.27 4.42 -12.02
CA THR A 25 6.78 3.62 -10.90
C THR A 25 5.87 3.78 -9.70
N ASP A 26 5.59 2.69 -8.99
CA ASP A 26 4.61 2.72 -7.90
C ASP A 26 5.11 3.61 -6.75
N GLU A 27 6.39 3.52 -6.38
CA GLU A 27 7.01 4.40 -5.37
C GLU A 27 7.06 5.86 -5.82
N GLY A 28 7.18 6.13 -7.13
CA GLY A 28 7.14 7.49 -7.67
C GLY A 28 5.76 8.12 -7.58
N GLU A 29 4.69 7.35 -7.77
CA GLU A 29 3.31 7.82 -7.61
C GLU A 29 2.91 7.98 -6.15
N ILE A 30 3.22 6.96 -5.35
CA ILE A 30 2.91 6.94 -3.92
C ILE A 30 3.79 7.96 -3.21
N GLY A 31 5.02 8.18 -3.66
CA GLY A 31 6.01 9.07 -3.06
C GLY A 31 6.45 8.57 -1.68
N ILE A 32 6.48 7.25 -1.47
CA ILE A 32 6.95 6.53 -0.27
C ILE A 32 7.56 5.22 -0.77
N SER A 33 8.68 4.77 -0.20
CA SER A 33 9.24 3.46 -0.53
C SER A 33 8.37 2.33 0.03
N TYR A 34 8.45 1.15 -0.58
CA TYR A 34 7.74 -0.03 -0.06
C TYR A 34 8.19 -0.41 1.35
N ASP A 35 9.48 -0.31 1.66
CA ASP A 35 10.00 -0.65 2.99
C ASP A 35 9.37 0.24 4.09
N GLU A 36 9.25 1.55 3.84
CA GLU A 36 8.63 2.47 4.79
C GLU A 36 7.11 2.32 4.84
N LEU A 37 6.47 2.12 3.69
CA LEU A 37 5.03 1.87 3.61
C LEU A 37 4.62 0.60 4.37
N ASP A 38 5.35 -0.49 4.17
CA ASP A 38 5.09 -1.78 4.81
C ASP A 38 5.28 -1.67 6.33
N GLU A 39 6.32 -0.98 6.80
CA GLU A 39 6.53 -0.74 8.23
C GLU A 39 5.37 0.08 8.84
N ILE A 40 4.92 1.15 8.16
CA ILE A 40 3.78 1.95 8.63
C ILE A 40 2.52 1.09 8.73
N ILE A 41 2.21 0.29 7.69
CA ILE A 41 1.02 -0.58 7.66
C ILE A 41 1.12 -1.64 8.76
N PHE A 42 2.28 -2.28 8.91
CA PHE A 42 2.53 -3.27 9.96
C PHE A 42 2.28 -2.69 11.34
N ARG A 43 2.86 -1.51 11.65
CA ARG A 43 2.63 -0.86 12.94
C ARG A 43 1.17 -0.44 13.14
N LEU A 44 0.45 -0.06 12.07
CA LEU A 44 -0.99 0.24 12.14
C LEU A 44 -1.81 -0.99 12.52
N ASP A 45 -1.56 -2.12 11.85
CA ASP A 45 -2.31 -3.36 12.05
C ASP A 45 -2.14 -3.94 13.46
N TYR A 46 -0.95 -3.78 14.05
CA TYR A 46 -0.63 -4.29 15.38
C TYR A 46 -0.68 -3.23 16.50
N GLY A 47 -1.05 -1.99 16.19
CA GLY A 47 -1.14 -0.90 17.17
C GLY A 47 0.20 -0.53 17.82
N LEU A 48 1.28 -0.64 17.07
CA LEU A 48 2.64 -0.37 17.54
C LEU A 48 2.97 1.14 17.51
N ASP A 49 4.00 1.53 18.26
CA ASP A 49 4.45 2.92 18.32
C ASP A 49 5.00 3.42 16.98
N MET A 50 4.62 4.64 16.57
CA MET A 50 5.04 5.25 15.31
C MET A 50 5.93 6.47 15.50
N SER A 51 6.38 6.76 16.72
CA SER A 51 7.12 7.99 17.02
C SER A 51 8.45 8.09 16.26
N GLU A 52 9.05 6.95 15.94
CA GLU A 52 10.32 6.83 15.21
C GLU A 52 10.17 6.98 13.68
N LEU A 53 8.94 6.93 13.15
CA LEU A 53 8.68 7.02 11.71
C LEU A 53 8.47 8.47 11.26
N ASN A 54 8.60 8.71 9.95
CA ASN A 54 8.27 10.00 9.39
C ASN A 54 6.77 10.30 9.52
N GLN A 55 6.44 11.29 10.35
CA GLN A 55 5.05 11.64 10.68
C GLN A 55 4.25 12.16 9.48
N GLU A 56 4.90 12.74 8.47
CA GLU A 56 4.24 13.16 7.24
C GLU A 56 3.80 11.95 6.43
N ASN A 57 4.67 10.96 6.27
CA ASN A 57 4.37 9.70 5.59
C ASN A 57 3.29 8.92 6.34
N VAL A 58 3.34 8.84 7.66
CA VAL A 58 2.27 8.21 8.48
C VAL A 58 0.91 8.86 8.21
N LYS A 59 0.84 10.20 8.19
CA LYS A 59 -0.40 10.94 7.88
C LYS A 59 -0.88 10.66 6.44
N LYS A 60 0.05 10.62 5.49
CA LYS A 60 -0.22 10.33 4.08
C LYS A 60 -0.80 8.93 3.90
N VAL A 61 -0.18 7.91 4.48
CA VAL A 61 -0.66 6.51 4.44
C VAL A 61 -2.06 6.40 5.05
N LYS A 62 -2.29 6.97 6.24
CA LYS A 62 -3.62 6.99 6.87
C LYS A 62 -4.69 7.64 5.98
N LYS A 63 -4.34 8.75 5.31
CA LYS A 63 -5.23 9.43 4.36
C LYS A 63 -5.52 8.54 3.14
N MET A 64 -4.52 7.87 2.58
CA MET A 64 -4.67 6.95 1.45
C MET A 64 -5.59 5.79 1.80
N MET A 65 -5.39 5.14 2.95
CA MET A 65 -6.24 4.03 3.43
C MET A 65 -7.70 4.48 3.59
N ARG A 66 -7.93 5.65 4.21
CA ARG A 66 -9.28 6.20 4.37
C ARG A 66 -9.96 6.46 3.02
N SER A 67 -9.26 7.07 2.08
CA SER A 67 -9.81 7.35 0.74
C SER A 67 -10.09 6.06 -0.04
N ALA A 68 -9.32 5.00 0.18
CA ALA A 68 -9.44 3.71 -0.49
C ALA A 68 -10.41 2.73 0.21
N GLU A 69 -10.99 3.08 1.35
CA GLU A 69 -11.83 2.18 2.16
C GLU A 69 -12.99 1.55 1.37
N HIS A 70 -13.55 2.28 0.41
CA HIS A 70 -14.61 1.79 -0.49
C HIS A 70 -14.16 0.64 -1.41
N LYS A 71 -12.85 0.49 -1.66
CA LYS A 71 -12.29 -0.60 -2.50
C LYS A 71 -12.23 -1.93 -1.74
N SER A 72 -12.23 -1.88 -0.41
CA SER A 72 -12.14 -3.05 0.47
C SER A 72 -13.50 -3.47 1.05
N LYS A 73 -14.57 -2.75 0.73
CA LYS A 73 -15.94 -3.03 1.19
C LYS A 73 -16.83 -3.32 0.00
N MET A 74 -17.82 -4.17 0.20
CA MET A 74 -18.88 -4.36 -0.79
C MET A 74 -19.59 -3.02 -1.04
N PRO A 75 -20.01 -2.75 -2.29
CA PRO A 75 -20.81 -1.57 -2.59
C PRO A 75 -22.02 -1.49 -1.66
N PRO A 76 -22.36 -0.32 -1.13
CA PRO A 76 -23.51 -0.17 -0.24
C PRO A 76 -24.79 -0.51 -1.01
N ILE A 77 -25.62 -1.37 -0.42
CA ILE A 77 -26.92 -1.76 -0.97
C ILE A 77 -27.99 -1.14 -0.08
N TYR A 78 -29.01 -0.55 -0.70
CA TYR A 78 -30.19 -0.07 0.01
C TYR A 78 -30.92 -1.25 0.66
N LYS A 79 -31.05 -1.25 1.98
CA LYS A 79 -31.84 -2.25 2.71
C LYS A 79 -33.27 -1.77 2.80
N ILE A 80 -34.19 -2.54 2.21
CA ILE A 80 -35.63 -2.36 2.46
C ILE A 80 -35.89 -2.91 3.86
N LEU A 81 -36.43 -2.06 4.73
CA LEU A 81 -36.89 -2.46 6.06
C LEU A 81 -38.30 -3.04 5.87
N GLU A 82 -38.47 -4.34 6.15
CA GLU A 82 -39.79 -4.96 6.35
C GLU A 82 -40.31 -4.68 7.77
#